data_AF-A0A453RY86-F1
#
_entry.id   AF-A0A453RY86-F1
#
_cell.length_a   1.000
_cell.length_b   1.000
_cell.length_c   1.000
_cell.angle_alpha   90.00
_cell.angle_beta   90.00
_cell.angle_gamma   90.00
#
_symmetry.space_group_name_H-M   'P 1'
#
loop_
_entity.id
_entity.type
_entity.pdbx_description
1 polymer ?
#
loop_
_entity_poly.entity_id
_entity_poly.type
_entity_poly.pdbx_seq_one_letter_code
_entity_poly.pdbx_strand_id
1 'polypeptide(L)'
;GMMFLVQRETQTTLLAAVFRVLILLISATPYPRMPKELLPTVITAMCGRLLDRNSNKNEHYALLVNVLSCLEAAFAKVPPSSDVFGVLIDHCAGPSLAQQKSSVVVILLRCIEEEMHFSVRCGALQVLRSVVHNYPSCANIIWEKVRDIVLDLLQTESFEDQKCDANFGPPKEELSTKGRCLVAGIKVIDECLRVSSGFKGADDLKECRLLDIQQISDCTVNKSIKSAPHFEIETPGPSQNCSLDITLGTNRWTEVLETHLPRGLSHASAMVRTASLTCFAGMTSDVFFSLPVNKRDYVTSSSVSLLFVCFIMFP
;
A
#
# COMPACT_ATOMS: atom_id res chain seq x y z
N GLY A 1 -14.40 -20.30 -18.53
CA GLY A 1 -14.81 -19.17 -19.36
C GLY A 1 -13.84 -18.01 -19.23
N MET A 2 -14.06 -17.09 -18.29
CA MET A 2 -13.25 -15.87 -18.14
C MET A 2 -11.75 -16.13 -17.96
N MET A 3 -11.38 -17.12 -17.14
CA MET A 3 -9.97 -17.48 -16.94
C MET A 3 -9.27 -17.97 -18.22
N PHE A 4 -10.02 -18.66 -19.09
CA PHE A 4 -9.49 -19.09 -20.38
C PHE A 4 -9.21 -17.89 -21.30
N LEU A 5 -10.10 -16.90 -21.31
CA LEU A 5 -9.90 -15.64 -22.04
C LEU A 5 -8.71 -14.86 -21.48
N VAL A 6 -8.58 -14.74 -20.15
CA VAL A 6 -7.43 -14.08 -19.52
C VAL A 6 -6.10 -14.71 -19.94
N GLN A 7 -6.03 -16.02 -20.17
CA GLN A 7 -4.77 -16.68 -20.51
C GLN A 7 -4.45 -16.65 -22.00
N ARG A 8 -5.45 -16.64 -22.89
CA ARG A 8 -5.25 -16.84 -24.33
C ARG A 8 -5.62 -15.66 -25.21
N GLU A 9 -6.41 -14.73 -24.71
CA GLU A 9 -6.88 -13.60 -25.50
C GLU A 9 -5.72 -12.65 -25.81
N THR A 10 -5.65 -12.20 -27.07
CA THR A 10 -4.64 -11.26 -27.56
C THR A 10 -5.25 -9.89 -27.87
N GLN A 11 -6.57 -9.80 -28.06
CA GLN A 11 -7.26 -8.55 -28.32
C GLN A 11 -7.34 -7.69 -27.05
N THR A 12 -6.64 -6.55 -27.06
CA THR A 12 -6.47 -5.66 -25.90
C THR A 12 -7.79 -5.11 -25.36
N THR A 13 -8.74 -4.77 -26.23
CA THR A 13 -10.06 -4.22 -25.85
C THR A 13 -10.94 -5.24 -25.15
N LEU A 14 -11.01 -6.47 -25.69
CA LEU A 14 -11.73 -7.57 -25.06
C LEU A 14 -11.08 -7.94 -23.73
N LEU A 15 -9.75 -8.00 -23.68
CA LEU A 15 -9.02 -8.31 -22.47
C LEU A 15 -9.24 -7.25 -21.37
N ALA A 16 -9.28 -5.96 -21.72
CA ALA A 16 -9.64 -4.89 -20.79
C ALA A 16 -11.08 -5.04 -20.26
N ALA A 17 -12.04 -5.42 -21.11
CA ALA A 17 -13.41 -5.71 -20.67
C ALA A 17 -13.46 -6.92 -19.72
N VAL A 18 -12.70 -7.99 -20.03
CA VAL A 18 -12.57 -9.17 -19.18
C VAL A 18 -12.00 -8.81 -17.80
N PHE A 19 -10.98 -7.96 -17.72
CA PHE A 19 -10.42 -7.50 -16.45
C PHE A 19 -11.43 -6.68 -15.64
N ARG A 20 -12.21 -5.80 -16.27
CA ARG A 20 -13.27 -5.05 -15.57
C ARG A 20 -14.33 -5.97 -14.98
N VAL A 21 -14.75 -6.99 -15.73
CA VAL A 21 -15.69 -8.00 -15.20
C VAL A 21 -15.07 -8.78 -14.05
N LEU A 22 -13.79 -9.14 -14.13
CA LEU A 22 -13.09 -9.83 -13.03
C LEU A 22 -12.99 -8.96 -11.78
N ILE A 23 -12.67 -7.66 -11.91
CA ILE A 23 -12.67 -6.72 -10.79
C ILE A 23 -14.03 -6.71 -10.09
N LEU A 24 -15.11 -6.62 -10.86
CA LEU A 24 -16.48 -6.65 -10.32
C LEU A 24 -16.78 -7.98 -9.62
N LEU A 25 -16.40 -9.10 -10.22
CA LEU A 25 -16.62 -10.43 -9.65
C LEU A 25 -15.83 -10.64 -8.36
N ILE A 26 -14.56 -10.23 -8.31
CA ILE A 26 -13.71 -10.30 -7.11
C ILE A 26 -14.30 -9.42 -6.01
N SER A 27 -14.68 -8.19 -6.35
CA SER A 27 -15.25 -7.23 -5.39
C SER A 27 -16.57 -7.71 -4.81
N ALA A 28 -17.48 -8.20 -5.65
CA ALA A 28 -18.83 -8.59 -5.24
C ALA A 28 -18.90 -9.96 -4.53
N THR A 29 -17.91 -10.83 -4.70
CA THR A 29 -17.97 -12.21 -4.19
C THR A 29 -17.18 -12.36 -2.88
N PRO A 30 -17.81 -12.68 -1.73
CA PRO A 30 -17.09 -12.99 -0.50
C PRO A 30 -16.15 -14.19 -0.68
N TYR A 31 -14.98 -14.19 -0.03
CA TYR A 31 -13.98 -15.26 -0.14
C TYR A 31 -14.54 -16.69 0.01
N PRO A 32 -15.41 -16.99 1.00
CA PRO A 32 -15.93 -18.35 1.18
C PRO A 32 -16.76 -18.88 0.00
N ARG A 33 -17.27 -17.99 -0.85
CA ARG A 33 -18.08 -18.33 -2.03
C ARG A 33 -17.26 -18.36 -3.31
N MET A 34 -15.98 -18.02 -3.23
CA MET A 34 -15.07 -18.00 -4.35
C MET A 34 -14.35 -19.35 -4.47
N PRO A 35 -14.15 -19.89 -5.68
CA PRO A 35 -13.29 -21.06 -5.86
C PRO A 35 -11.89 -20.76 -5.33
N LYS A 36 -11.31 -21.68 -4.53
CA LYS A 36 -10.02 -21.47 -3.85
C LYS A 36 -8.90 -21.07 -4.81
N GLU A 37 -8.88 -21.69 -5.99
CA GLU A 37 -7.84 -21.48 -7.01
C GLU A 37 -8.07 -20.21 -7.85
N LEU A 38 -9.21 -19.52 -7.73
CA LEU A 38 -9.55 -18.40 -8.62
C LEU A 38 -8.54 -17.26 -8.49
N LEU A 39 -8.32 -16.75 -7.27
CA LEU A 39 -7.39 -15.62 -7.05
C LEU A 39 -5.94 -16.00 -7.35
N PRO A 40 -5.40 -17.14 -6.86
CA PRO A 40 -4.07 -17.61 -7.27
C PRO A 40 -3.88 -17.66 -8.80
N THR A 41 -4.87 -18.20 -9.52
CA THR A 41 -4.80 -18.32 -10.98
C THR A 41 -4.89 -16.95 -11.67
N VAL A 42 -5.77 -16.06 -11.19
CA VAL A 42 -5.87 -14.68 -11.68
C VAL A 42 -4.54 -13.95 -11.49
N ILE A 43 -3.97 -13.98 -10.29
CA ILE A 43 -2.71 -13.30 -9.97
C ILE A 43 -1.59 -13.82 -10.87
N THR A 44 -1.45 -15.15 -10.99
CA THR A 44 -0.43 -15.76 -11.84
C THR A 44 -0.58 -15.34 -13.30
N ALA A 45 -1.80 -15.35 -13.84
CA ALA A 45 -2.04 -14.95 -15.22
C ALA A 45 -1.78 -13.45 -15.45
N MET A 46 -2.16 -12.59 -14.50
CA MET A 46 -1.86 -11.16 -14.56
C MET A 46 -0.35 -10.89 -14.51
N CYS A 47 0.38 -11.58 -13.63
CA CYS A 47 1.83 -11.46 -13.53
C CYS A 47 2.53 -11.90 -14.83
N GLY A 48 2.07 -12.98 -15.47
CA GLY A 48 2.55 -13.36 -16.80
C GLY A 48 2.40 -12.24 -17.82
N ARG A 49 1.25 -11.56 -17.83
CA ARG A 49 1.01 -10.42 -18.72
C ARG A 49 1.83 -9.17 -18.40
N LEU A 50 2.22 -8.95 -17.14
CA LEU A 50 3.16 -7.88 -16.77
C LEU A 50 4.59 -8.18 -17.24
N LEU A 51 4.97 -9.46 -17.33
CA LEU A 51 6.29 -9.90 -17.78
C LEU A 51 6.43 -9.91 -19.30
N ASP A 52 5.34 -10.18 -20.03
CA ASP A 52 5.29 -10.14 -21.50
C ASP A 52 5.32 -8.70 -22.03
N ARG A 53 6.49 -8.06 -21.93
CA ARG A 53 6.79 -6.66 -22.35
C ARG A 53 6.73 -6.41 -23.87
N ASN A 54 6.17 -7.30 -24.67
CA ASN A 54 6.31 -7.23 -26.14
C ASN A 54 5.28 -6.26 -26.80
N SER A 55 5.84 -5.11 -27.19
CA SER A 55 5.51 -4.18 -28.31
C SER A 55 4.13 -3.52 -28.40
N ASN A 56 4.02 -2.28 -27.88
CA ASN A 56 3.68 -1.05 -28.63
C ASN A 56 3.50 0.13 -27.65
N LYS A 57 4.25 1.22 -27.84
CA LYS A 57 4.58 2.18 -26.76
C LYS A 57 3.39 2.94 -26.14
N ASN A 58 2.25 3.08 -26.81
CA ASN A 58 1.14 3.91 -26.31
C ASN A 58 -0.13 3.13 -25.91
N GLU A 59 -0.48 2.04 -26.57
CA GLU A 59 -1.69 1.26 -26.20
C GLU A 59 -1.41 0.26 -25.07
N HIS A 60 -0.14 -0.08 -24.84
CA HIS A 60 0.24 -1.11 -23.89
C HIS A 60 0.06 -0.68 -22.43
N TYR A 61 0.32 0.59 -22.08
CA TYR A 61 0.23 1.03 -20.69
C TYR A 61 -1.22 1.04 -20.17
N ALA A 62 -2.21 1.35 -21.01
CA ALA A 62 -3.62 1.33 -20.62
C ALA A 62 -4.08 -0.10 -20.28
N LEU A 63 -3.59 -1.10 -21.02
CA LEU A 63 -3.83 -2.49 -20.69
C LEU A 63 -3.15 -2.88 -19.36
N LEU A 64 -1.87 -2.51 -19.17
CA LEU A 64 -1.14 -2.76 -17.93
C LEU A 64 -1.84 -2.14 -16.71
N VAL A 65 -2.41 -0.94 -16.85
CA VAL A 65 -3.21 -0.32 -15.78
C VAL A 65 -4.43 -1.18 -15.42
N ASN A 66 -5.15 -1.73 -16.41
CA ASN A 66 -6.27 -2.64 -16.11
C ASN A 66 -5.81 -3.95 -15.43
N VAL A 67 -4.64 -4.48 -15.82
CA VAL A 67 -4.02 -5.65 -15.16
C VAL A 67 -3.72 -5.32 -13.70
N LEU A 68 -3.11 -4.17 -13.43
CA LEU A 68 -2.78 -3.70 -12.08
C LEU A 68 -4.02 -3.45 -11.23
N SER A 69 -5.09 -2.85 -11.79
CA SER A 69 -6.37 -2.71 -11.07
C SER A 69 -7.01 -4.07 -10.74
N CYS A 70 -6.84 -5.08 -11.59
CA CYS A 70 -7.31 -6.43 -11.28
C CYS A 70 -6.49 -7.08 -10.17
N LEU A 71 -5.16 -6.90 -10.17
CA LEU A 71 -4.29 -7.33 -9.07
C LEU A 71 -4.62 -6.60 -7.77
N GLU A 72 -4.86 -5.29 -7.82
CA GLU A 72 -5.25 -4.50 -6.65
C GLU A 72 -6.53 -5.07 -6.04
N ALA A 73 -7.56 -5.32 -6.86
CA ALA A 73 -8.81 -5.92 -6.39
C ALA A 73 -8.60 -7.31 -5.78
N ALA A 74 -7.70 -8.12 -6.34
CA ALA A 74 -7.36 -9.44 -5.83
C ALA A 74 -6.66 -9.38 -4.46
N PHE A 75 -5.69 -8.47 -4.31
CA PHE A 75 -4.93 -8.31 -3.07
C PHE A 75 -5.68 -7.51 -2.00
N ALA A 76 -6.57 -6.60 -2.37
CA ALA A 76 -7.38 -5.79 -1.45
C ALA A 76 -8.55 -6.55 -0.82
N LYS A 77 -8.80 -7.80 -1.26
CA LYS A 77 -9.94 -8.56 -0.77
C LYS A 77 -9.75 -8.94 0.71
N VAL A 78 -10.84 -8.85 1.48
CA VAL A 78 -10.89 -9.14 2.92
C VAL A 78 -11.88 -10.28 3.20
N PRO A 79 -11.59 -11.23 4.11
CA PRO A 79 -10.33 -11.40 4.87
C PRO A 79 -9.19 -11.99 4.03
N PRO A 80 -7.91 -11.71 4.32
CA PRO A 80 -6.77 -12.20 3.53
C PRO A 80 -6.73 -13.72 3.44
N SER A 81 -6.14 -14.23 2.35
CA SER A 81 -6.06 -15.67 2.07
C SER A 81 -4.61 -16.15 2.10
N SER A 82 -4.36 -17.26 2.79
CA SER A 82 -3.05 -17.92 2.80
C SER A 82 -2.63 -18.41 1.41
N ASP A 83 -3.58 -18.80 0.57
CA ASP A 83 -3.29 -19.25 -0.80
C ASP A 83 -2.79 -18.07 -1.65
N VAL A 84 -3.35 -16.87 -1.41
CA VAL A 84 -2.91 -15.62 -2.08
C VAL A 84 -1.56 -15.17 -1.55
N PHE A 85 -1.32 -15.28 -0.24
CA PHE A 85 -0.01 -15.02 0.36
C PHE A 85 1.07 -15.97 -0.20
N GLY A 86 0.72 -17.26 -0.38
CA GLY A 86 1.59 -18.24 -1.03
C GLY A 86 2.06 -17.76 -2.40
N VAL A 87 1.14 -17.33 -3.28
CA VAL A 87 1.49 -16.81 -4.62
C VAL A 87 2.32 -15.52 -4.56
N LEU A 88 2.11 -14.67 -3.55
CA LEU A 88 2.85 -13.42 -3.39
C LEU A 88 4.33 -13.65 -3.09
N ILE A 89 4.63 -14.65 -2.25
CA ILE A 89 5.98 -15.02 -1.82
C ILE A 89 6.61 -16.05 -2.77
N ASP A 90 5.80 -16.89 -3.40
CA ASP A 90 6.25 -17.86 -4.39
C ASP A 90 6.67 -17.22 -5.72
N HIS A 91 7.44 -18.00 -6.46
CA HIS A 91 8.01 -17.58 -7.73
C HIS A 91 6.96 -17.78 -8.83
N CYS A 92 6.32 -16.71 -9.30
CA CYS A 92 5.33 -16.83 -10.37
C CYS A 92 5.96 -17.42 -11.64
N ALA A 93 5.59 -18.67 -11.95
CA ALA A 93 5.94 -19.35 -13.19
C ALA A 93 4.87 -19.07 -14.25
N GLY A 94 5.27 -18.51 -15.39
CA GLY A 94 4.48 -18.51 -16.63
C GLY A 94 4.76 -19.78 -17.46
N PRO A 95 3.97 -20.09 -18.50
CA PRO A 95 4.10 -21.31 -19.30
C PRO A 95 5.32 -21.35 -20.24
N SER A 96 6.20 -20.34 -20.24
CA SER A 96 7.38 -20.28 -21.12
C SER A 96 8.64 -20.76 -20.39
N LEU A 97 9.33 -21.71 -21.01
CA LEU A 97 10.42 -22.50 -20.41
C LEU A 97 11.76 -21.76 -20.20
N ALA A 98 11.80 -20.42 -20.18
CA ALA A 98 13.06 -19.67 -20.20
C ALA A 98 13.11 -18.36 -19.39
N GLN A 99 12.12 -18.04 -18.55
CA GLN A 99 12.11 -16.79 -17.78
C GLN A 99 12.41 -17.00 -16.29
N GLN A 100 13.36 -16.21 -15.81
CA GLN A 100 13.83 -16.13 -14.44
C GLN A 100 12.65 -15.92 -13.48
N LYS A 101 12.36 -16.97 -12.70
CA LYS A 101 11.43 -17.01 -11.56
C LYS A 101 11.45 -15.70 -10.78
N SER A 102 10.47 -14.83 -10.99
CA SER A 102 10.35 -13.54 -10.32
C SER A 102 9.10 -13.57 -9.43
N SER A 103 9.22 -13.21 -8.16
CA SER A 103 8.05 -13.10 -7.27
C SER A 103 7.15 -11.95 -7.71
N VAL A 104 5.88 -11.98 -7.30
CA VAL A 104 4.92 -10.91 -7.61
C VAL A 104 5.46 -9.55 -7.16
N VAL A 105 6.06 -9.48 -5.96
CA VAL A 105 6.64 -8.25 -5.41
C VAL A 105 7.73 -7.69 -6.33
N VAL A 106 8.63 -8.54 -6.83
CA VAL A 106 9.69 -8.12 -7.75
C VAL A 106 9.11 -7.61 -9.07
N ILE A 107 8.06 -8.26 -9.60
CA ILE A 107 7.37 -7.81 -10.81
C ILE A 107 6.75 -6.42 -10.59
N LEU A 108 6.09 -6.20 -9.45
CA LEU A 108 5.50 -4.91 -9.10
C LEU A 108 6.56 -3.82 -8.95
N LEU A 109 7.69 -4.11 -8.30
CA LEU A 109 8.80 -3.17 -8.18
C LEU A 109 9.36 -2.75 -9.54
N ARG A 110 9.48 -3.68 -10.50
CA ARG A 110 9.87 -3.36 -11.89
C ARG A 110 8.85 -2.47 -12.61
N CYS A 111 7.56 -2.56 -12.25
CA CYS A 111 6.53 -1.67 -12.80
C CYS A 111 6.63 -0.22 -12.28
N ILE A 112 7.39 0.01 -11.20
CA ILE A 112 7.55 1.32 -10.55
C ILE A 112 8.84 2.03 -11.04
N GLU A 113 9.71 1.33 -11.76
CA GLU A 113 10.97 1.86 -12.31
C GLU A 113 10.76 3.05 -13.25
N GLU A 114 11.82 3.87 -13.40
CA GLU A 114 11.84 5.15 -14.11
C GLU A 114 11.48 5.10 -15.61
N GLU A 115 11.51 3.93 -16.21
CA GLU A 115 11.19 3.75 -17.63
C GLU A 115 9.68 3.62 -17.87
N MET A 116 8.90 3.35 -16.82
CA MET A 116 7.47 3.10 -16.93
C MET A 116 6.66 4.38 -16.87
N HIS A 117 5.55 4.44 -17.61
CA HIS A 117 4.60 5.56 -17.55
C HIS A 117 4.02 5.73 -16.13
N PHE A 118 3.86 6.96 -15.66
CA PHE A 118 3.40 7.25 -14.28
C PHE A 118 2.07 6.58 -13.91
N SER A 119 1.14 6.38 -14.86
CA SER A 119 -0.10 5.62 -14.60
C SER A 119 0.16 4.16 -14.23
N VAL A 120 1.17 3.52 -14.84
CA VAL A 120 1.54 2.13 -14.53
C VAL A 120 2.21 2.08 -13.16
N ARG A 121 3.14 2.99 -12.89
CA ARG A 121 3.78 3.11 -11.57
C ARG A 121 2.74 3.34 -10.47
N CYS A 122 1.78 4.24 -10.71
CA CYS A 122 0.67 4.53 -9.79
C CYS A 122 -0.15 3.27 -9.50
N GLY A 123 -0.52 2.51 -10.54
CA GLY A 123 -1.22 1.23 -10.39
C GLY A 123 -0.41 0.22 -9.57
N ALA A 124 0.89 0.09 -9.84
CA ALA A 124 1.75 -0.84 -9.10
C ALA A 124 1.93 -0.45 -7.63
N LEU A 125 2.06 0.85 -7.34
CA LEU A 125 2.09 1.38 -5.97
C LEU A 125 0.75 1.13 -5.24
N GLN A 126 -0.39 1.26 -5.91
CA GLN A 126 -1.69 0.92 -5.33
C GLN A 126 -1.78 -0.58 -4.99
N VAL A 127 -1.30 -1.45 -5.87
CA VAL A 127 -1.22 -2.89 -5.59
C VAL A 127 -0.34 -3.16 -4.37
N LEU A 128 0.86 -2.56 -4.30
CA LEU A 128 1.76 -2.72 -3.16
C LEU A 128 1.13 -2.23 -1.85
N ARG A 129 0.38 -1.14 -1.87
CA ARG A 129 -0.36 -0.68 -0.70
C ARG A 129 -1.36 -1.73 -0.21
N SER A 130 -2.19 -2.27 -1.12
CA SER A 130 -3.16 -3.33 -0.76
C SER A 130 -2.47 -4.60 -0.28
N VAL A 131 -1.31 -4.94 -0.84
CA VAL A 131 -0.47 -6.05 -0.38
C VAL A 131 -0.01 -5.81 1.06
N VAL A 132 0.57 -4.65 1.38
CA VAL A 132 1.05 -4.36 2.74
C VAL A 132 -0.11 -4.32 3.74
N HIS A 133 -1.25 -3.76 3.35
CA HIS A 133 -2.43 -3.66 4.21
C HIS A 133 -2.95 -5.04 4.64
N ASN A 134 -3.03 -5.98 3.70
CA ASN A 134 -3.60 -7.31 3.94
C ASN A 134 -2.55 -8.38 4.30
N TYR A 135 -1.28 -8.14 3.98
CA TYR A 135 -0.14 -9.02 4.28
C TYR A 135 1.02 -8.19 4.88
N PRO A 136 0.89 -7.69 6.13
CA PRO A 136 1.87 -6.84 6.81
C PRO A 136 3.33 -7.29 6.74
N SER A 137 3.59 -8.59 6.69
CA SER A 137 4.94 -9.16 6.54
C SER A 137 5.69 -8.62 5.30
N CYS A 138 4.97 -8.18 4.27
CA CYS A 138 5.54 -7.62 3.05
C CYS A 138 6.09 -6.21 3.22
N ALA A 139 5.70 -5.47 4.26
CA ALA A 139 6.20 -4.11 4.53
C ALA A 139 7.73 -4.10 4.59
N ASN A 140 8.33 -5.10 5.24
CA ASN A 140 9.78 -5.21 5.37
C ASN A 140 10.48 -5.53 4.05
N ILE A 141 9.84 -6.28 3.17
CA ILE A 141 10.40 -6.68 1.88
C ILE A 141 10.49 -5.47 0.93
N ILE A 142 9.48 -4.59 0.95
CA ILE A 142 9.39 -3.49 -0.01
C ILE A 142 9.94 -2.16 0.51
N TRP A 143 10.15 -2.02 1.83
CA TRP A 143 10.47 -0.76 2.50
C TRP A 143 11.57 0.03 1.80
N GLU A 144 12.77 -0.55 1.69
CA GLU A 144 13.95 0.18 1.18
C GLU A 144 13.71 0.67 -0.25
N LYS A 145 13.20 -0.20 -1.13
CA LYS A 145 12.94 0.15 -2.53
C LYS A 145 11.86 1.23 -2.67
N VAL A 146 10.74 1.09 -1.96
CA VAL A 146 9.66 2.09 -2.04
C VAL A 146 10.11 3.42 -1.44
N ARG A 147 10.82 3.38 -0.31
CA ARG A 147 11.40 4.57 0.32
C ARG A 147 12.28 5.33 -0.66
N ASP A 148 13.20 4.66 -1.33
CA ASP A 148 14.15 5.29 -2.25
C ASP A 148 13.43 5.89 -3.47
N ILE A 149 12.49 5.14 -4.06
CA ILE A 149 11.68 5.60 -5.19
C ILE A 149 10.86 6.85 -4.82
N VAL A 150 10.17 6.84 -3.68
CA VAL A 150 9.33 7.98 -3.26
C VAL A 150 10.21 9.19 -2.94
N LEU A 151 11.37 8.98 -2.33
CA LEU A 151 12.32 10.05 -2.07
C LEU A 151 12.78 10.68 -3.38
N ASP A 152 13.21 9.87 -4.36
CA ASP A 152 13.64 10.32 -5.68
C ASP A 152 12.56 11.14 -6.41
N LEU A 153 11.31 10.67 -6.40
CA LEU A 153 10.17 11.40 -6.95
C LEU A 153 9.96 12.76 -6.27
N LEU A 154 10.12 12.84 -4.95
CA LEU A 154 10.05 14.09 -4.19
C LEU A 154 11.23 15.04 -4.52
N GLN A 155 12.41 14.51 -4.84
CA GLN A 155 13.56 15.36 -5.19
C GLN A 155 13.44 15.89 -6.62
N THR A 156 13.00 15.06 -7.55
CA THR A 156 12.95 15.41 -8.97
C THR A 156 12.03 16.61 -9.24
N GLU A 157 10.90 16.75 -8.54
CA GLU A 157 10.04 17.94 -8.69
C GLU A 157 10.69 19.23 -8.16
N SER A 158 11.49 19.16 -7.09
CA SER A 158 12.16 20.35 -6.56
C SER A 158 13.16 20.99 -7.54
N PHE A 159 13.70 20.20 -8.48
CA PHE A 159 14.62 20.67 -9.52
C PHE A 159 13.91 21.16 -10.78
N GLU A 160 12.73 20.61 -11.11
CA GLU A 160 11.96 21.05 -12.27
C GLU A 160 11.34 22.44 -12.03
N ASP A 161 10.87 22.72 -10.81
CA ASP A 161 10.35 24.05 -10.42
C ASP A 161 11.43 25.15 -10.47
N GLN A 162 12.72 24.83 -10.31
CA GLN A 162 13.82 25.79 -10.45
C GLN A 162 14.24 26.06 -11.90
N LYS A 163 13.87 25.20 -12.86
CA LYS A 163 14.25 25.32 -14.28
C LYS A 163 13.16 25.93 -15.17
N CYS A 164 11.91 25.97 -14.71
CA CYS A 164 10.78 26.49 -15.48
C CYS A 164 10.70 28.02 -15.47
N ASP A 165 11.72 28.67 -16.05
CA ASP A 165 11.70 30.10 -16.44
C ASP A 165 11.64 30.27 -17.98
N ALA A 166 11.19 29.25 -18.71
CA ALA A 166 11.00 29.30 -20.16
C ALA A 166 9.68 28.62 -20.56
N ASN A 167 8.98 29.23 -21.53
CA ASN A 167 7.63 28.96 -22.04
C ASN A 167 7.33 27.53 -22.59
N PHE A 168 8.02 26.48 -22.13
CA PHE A 168 7.88 25.09 -22.58
C PHE A 168 7.85 24.10 -21.40
N GLY A 169 7.05 24.38 -20.38
CA GLY A 169 6.80 23.40 -19.30
C GLY A 169 6.03 22.17 -19.81
N PRO A 170 6.16 21.01 -19.14
CA PRO A 170 5.42 19.79 -19.50
C PRO A 170 3.90 20.02 -19.44
N PRO A 171 3.10 19.26 -20.22
CA PRO A 171 1.65 19.40 -20.22
C PRO A 171 1.06 19.29 -18.81
N LYS A 172 0.07 20.14 -18.46
CA LYS A 172 -0.59 20.13 -17.13
C LYS A 172 -1.10 18.73 -16.71
N GLU A 173 -1.45 17.87 -17.66
CA GLU A 173 -1.92 16.51 -17.43
C GLU A 173 -0.80 15.54 -16.98
N GLU A 174 0.44 15.76 -17.43
CA GLU A 174 1.62 14.97 -17.05
C GLU A 174 2.05 15.28 -15.61
N LEU A 175 2.09 16.57 -15.25
CA LEU A 175 2.30 17.04 -13.87
C LEU A 175 1.23 16.47 -12.91
N SER A 176 -0.03 16.44 -13.35
CA SER A 176 -1.13 15.84 -12.57
C SER A 176 -0.94 14.34 -12.37
N THR A 177 -0.43 13.62 -13.36
CA THR A 177 -0.23 12.16 -13.29
C THR A 177 0.99 11.79 -12.45
N LYS A 178 2.08 12.57 -12.54
CA LYS A 178 3.26 12.47 -11.66
C LYS A 178 2.87 12.71 -10.20
N GLY A 179 2.12 13.78 -9.91
CA GLY A 179 1.61 14.06 -8.57
C GLY A 179 0.71 12.94 -8.01
N ARG A 180 -0.15 12.33 -8.86
CA ARG A 180 -0.96 11.15 -8.45
C ARG A 180 -0.09 9.93 -8.15
N CYS A 181 0.95 9.69 -8.94
CA CYS A 181 1.91 8.61 -8.68
C CYS A 181 2.64 8.82 -7.36
N LEU A 182 3.07 10.06 -7.08
CA LEU A 182 3.72 10.40 -5.82
C LEU A 182 2.78 10.22 -4.61
N VAL A 183 1.51 10.65 -4.73
CA VAL A 183 0.48 10.37 -3.70
C VAL A 183 0.31 8.87 -3.47
N ALA A 184 0.28 8.05 -4.53
CA ALA A 184 0.21 6.60 -4.38
C ALA A 184 1.43 6.05 -3.61
N GLY A 185 2.62 6.56 -3.92
CA GLY A 185 3.85 6.18 -3.21
C GLY A 185 3.85 6.56 -1.73
N ILE A 186 3.45 7.80 -1.41
CA ILE A 186 3.29 8.26 -0.02
C ILE A 186 2.30 7.37 0.74
N LYS A 187 1.22 6.93 0.10
CA LYS A 187 0.26 6.00 0.72
C LYS A 187 0.84 4.61 0.99
N VAL A 188 1.79 4.13 0.19
CA VAL A 188 2.52 2.88 0.50
C VAL A 188 3.43 3.10 1.71
N ILE A 189 4.11 4.25 1.79
CA ILE A 189 4.92 4.62 2.96
C ILE A 189 4.06 4.69 4.22
N ASP A 190 2.91 5.38 4.17
CA ASP A 190 1.93 5.44 5.28
C ASP A 190 1.53 4.03 5.75
N GLU A 191 1.18 3.15 4.82
CA GLU A 191 0.78 1.79 5.17
C GLU A 191 1.93 0.99 5.81
N CYS A 192 3.15 1.11 5.29
CA CYS A 192 4.34 0.49 5.89
C CYS A 192 4.62 1.03 7.29
N LEU A 193 4.46 2.35 7.50
CA LEU A 193 4.64 2.98 8.80
C LEU A 193 3.61 2.50 9.81
N ARG A 194 2.33 2.43 9.43
CA ARG A 194 1.27 1.87 10.27
C ARG A 194 1.61 0.46 10.71
N VAL A 195 1.93 -0.41 9.76
CA VAL A 195 2.33 -1.80 10.04
C VAL A 195 3.51 -1.83 11.02
N SER A 196 4.52 -0.99 10.79
CA SER A 196 5.71 -0.91 11.64
C SER A 196 5.42 -0.34 13.03
N SER A 197 4.35 0.45 13.18
CA SER A 197 3.86 0.99 14.44
C SER A 197 2.99 0.01 15.23
N GLY A 198 2.86 -1.24 14.76
CA GLY A 198 2.02 -2.26 15.39
C GLY A 198 0.58 -2.27 14.88
N PHE A 199 0.29 -1.62 13.75
CA PHE A 199 -0.97 -1.85 13.05
C PHE A 199 -0.99 -3.30 12.56
N LYS A 200 -1.70 -4.12 13.33
CA LYS A 200 -1.97 -5.51 13.02
C LYS A 200 -3.08 -5.51 11.98
N GLY A 201 -2.70 -5.69 10.71
CA GLY A 201 -3.64 -5.94 9.63
C GLY A 201 -4.45 -7.23 9.88
N ALA A 202 -5.12 -7.73 8.86
CA ALA A 202 -5.99 -8.90 9.04
C ALA A 202 -5.26 -10.25 9.22
N ASP A 203 -3.93 -10.28 9.26
CA ASP A 203 -3.13 -11.46 9.62
C ASP A 203 -3.34 -11.88 11.09
N ASP A 204 -3.64 -10.94 11.99
CA ASP A 204 -3.87 -11.21 13.42
C ASP A 204 -5.32 -11.63 13.75
N LEU A 205 -6.23 -11.61 12.77
CA LEU A 205 -7.61 -12.05 12.97
C LEU A 205 -7.74 -13.56 13.26
N LYS A 206 -6.65 -14.32 13.09
CA LYS A 206 -6.56 -15.71 13.56
C LYS A 206 -6.21 -15.80 15.04
N GLU A 207 -5.36 -14.90 15.55
CA GLU A 207 -4.94 -14.90 16.96
C GLU A 207 -6.02 -14.29 17.86
N CYS A 208 -6.64 -13.17 17.46
CA CYS A 208 -7.75 -12.57 18.21
C CYS A 208 -8.96 -13.51 18.29
N ARG A 209 -9.32 -14.21 17.20
CA ARG A 209 -10.46 -15.14 17.24
C ARG A 209 -10.19 -16.40 18.05
N LEU A 210 -8.96 -16.88 18.12
CA LEU A 210 -8.62 -18.03 18.96
C LEU A 210 -8.60 -17.66 20.45
N LEU A 211 -8.08 -16.47 20.78
CA LEU A 211 -8.09 -15.94 22.14
C LEU A 211 -9.52 -15.64 22.63
N ASP A 212 -10.37 -15.04 21.80
CA ASP A 212 -11.77 -14.78 22.15
C ASP A 212 -12.55 -16.09 22.34
N ILE A 213 -12.31 -17.12 21.50
CA ILE A 213 -12.99 -18.42 21.62
C ILE A 213 -12.52 -19.20 22.87
N GLN A 214 -11.25 -19.08 23.26
CA GLN A 214 -10.73 -19.68 24.50
C GLN A 214 -11.16 -18.90 25.76
N GLN A 215 -11.29 -17.56 25.69
CA GLN A 215 -11.75 -16.77 26.83
C GLN A 215 -13.25 -16.91 27.11
N ILE A 216 -14.06 -17.21 26.08
CA ILE A 216 -15.51 -17.44 26.24
C ILE A 216 -15.81 -18.84 26.81
N SER A 217 -14.90 -19.83 26.69
CA SER A 217 -15.15 -21.19 27.21
C SER A 217 -15.04 -21.31 28.73
N ASP A 218 -14.34 -20.41 29.40
CA ASP A 218 -13.93 -20.59 30.80
C ASP A 218 -14.64 -19.67 31.81
N CYS A 219 -15.60 -18.87 31.36
CA CYS A 219 -16.35 -17.99 32.26
C CYS A 219 -17.79 -18.49 32.47
N THR A 220 -18.01 -19.29 33.52
CA THR A 220 -19.35 -19.38 34.15
C THR A 220 -19.79 -17.98 34.58
N VAL A 221 -20.78 -17.46 33.88
CA VAL A 221 -21.31 -16.10 34.00
C VAL A 221 -21.80 -15.83 35.43
N ASN A 222 -21.08 -15.00 36.19
CA ASN A 222 -21.65 -14.24 37.30
C ASN A 222 -21.79 -12.78 36.88
N LYS A 223 -23.01 -12.34 36.59
CA LYS A 223 -23.32 -10.95 36.25
C LYS A 223 -23.28 -10.09 37.50
N SER A 224 -22.25 -9.25 37.62
CA SER A 224 -22.24 -8.07 38.48
C SER A 224 -22.29 -6.83 37.59
N ILE A 225 -23.45 -6.18 37.53
CA ILE A 225 -23.62 -4.89 36.86
C ILE A 225 -22.94 -3.83 37.75
N LYS A 226 -21.84 -3.25 37.28
CA LYS A 226 -21.29 -2.00 37.82
C LYS A 226 -21.11 -1.00 36.68
N SER A 227 -21.80 0.12 36.83
CA SER A 227 -21.80 1.28 35.96
C SER A 227 -20.52 2.10 36.17
N ALA A 228 -19.98 2.60 35.04
CA ALA A 228 -18.84 3.51 34.86
C ALA A 228 -17.42 2.89 34.84
N PRO A 229 -16.56 3.28 33.87
CA PRO A 229 -15.22 2.73 33.71
C PRO A 229 -14.26 3.36 34.73
N HIS A 230 -13.80 2.55 35.70
CA HIS A 230 -12.59 2.85 36.43
C HIS A 230 -11.40 2.43 35.56
N PHE A 231 -10.50 3.37 35.28
CA PHE A 231 -9.19 3.09 34.68
C PHE A 231 -8.34 2.37 35.74
N GLU A 232 -8.35 1.04 35.74
CA GLU A 232 -7.26 0.25 36.29
C GLU A 232 -6.21 0.08 35.19
N ILE A 233 -5.02 0.64 35.41
CA ILE A 233 -3.83 0.37 34.61
C ILE A 233 -3.38 -1.04 35.00
N GLU A 234 -3.91 -2.04 34.31
CA GLU A 234 -3.24 -3.34 34.24
C GLU A 234 -2.01 -3.15 33.36
N THR A 235 -0.82 -3.30 33.94
CA THR A 235 0.44 -3.31 33.21
C THR A 235 0.63 -4.71 32.63
N PRO A 236 0.51 -4.93 31.31
CA PRO A 236 0.87 -6.22 30.74
C PRO A 236 2.41 -6.29 30.76
N GLY A 237 2.96 -7.39 31.28
CA GLY A 237 4.41 -7.64 31.22
C GLY A 237 4.93 -7.51 29.78
N PRO A 238 6.20 -7.09 29.59
CA PRO A 238 6.73 -6.83 28.27
C PRO A 238 6.82 -8.14 27.49
N SER A 239 5.92 -8.34 26.53
CA SER A 239 6.13 -9.33 25.49
C SER A 239 7.31 -8.86 24.65
N GLN A 240 8.35 -9.70 24.55
CA GLN A 240 9.62 -9.36 23.93
C GLN A 240 9.47 -8.93 22.45
N ASN A 241 8.39 -9.37 21.79
CA ASN A 241 8.02 -8.97 20.44
C ASN A 241 7.51 -7.52 20.36
N CYS A 242 6.77 -7.04 21.36
CA CYS A 242 6.22 -5.67 21.39
C CYS A 242 7.34 -4.60 21.42
N SER A 243 8.42 -4.86 22.15
CA SER A 243 9.60 -3.97 22.21
C SER A 243 10.33 -3.83 20.88
N LEU A 244 10.37 -4.89 20.08
CA LEU A 244 11.13 -4.95 18.82
C LEU A 244 10.36 -4.25 17.70
N ASP A 245 9.04 -4.42 17.67
CA ASP A 245 8.14 -3.75 16.74
C ASP A 245 8.11 -2.23 16.96
N ILE A 246 8.03 -1.78 18.22
CA ILE A 246 8.09 -0.33 18.55
C ILE A 246 9.42 0.28 18.10
N THR A 247 10.54 -0.43 18.25
CA THR A 247 11.85 0.07 17.82
C THR A 247 11.93 0.22 16.30
N LEU A 248 11.44 -0.78 15.55
CA LEU A 248 11.37 -0.72 14.09
C LEU A 248 10.48 0.44 13.62
N GLY A 249 9.29 0.57 14.21
CA GLY A 249 8.37 1.67 13.93
C GLY A 249 9.01 3.03 14.19
N THR A 250 9.63 3.21 15.36
CA THR A 250 10.29 4.46 15.75
C THR A 250 11.42 4.84 14.79
N ASN A 251 12.21 3.86 14.33
CA ASN A 251 13.29 4.09 13.36
C ASN A 251 12.75 4.53 12.00
N ARG A 252 11.74 3.84 11.47
CA ARG A 252 11.13 4.19 10.18
C ARG A 252 10.43 5.54 10.21
N TRP A 253 9.72 5.85 11.30
CA TRP A 253 9.12 7.16 11.50
C TRP A 253 10.17 8.26 11.59
N THR A 254 11.25 8.02 12.36
CA THR A 254 12.38 8.95 12.45
C THR A 254 12.98 9.26 11.09
N GLU A 255 13.24 8.24 10.28
CA GLU A 255 13.75 8.39 8.91
C GLU A 255 12.80 9.24 8.05
N VAL A 256 11.52 8.85 7.97
CA VAL A 256 10.53 9.54 7.13
C VAL A 256 10.29 10.99 7.56
N LEU A 257 10.35 11.28 8.86
CA LEU A 257 10.26 12.64 9.41
C LEU A 257 11.44 13.53 9.01
N GLU A 258 12.61 12.94 8.77
CA GLU A 258 13.82 13.67 8.37
C GLU A 258 13.93 13.84 6.85
N THR A 259 13.48 12.86 6.07
CA THR A 259 13.75 12.83 4.62
C THR A 259 12.53 13.10 3.74
N HIS A 260 11.38 12.47 3.99
CA HIS A 260 10.24 12.47 3.06
C HIS A 260 9.19 13.52 3.44
N LEU A 261 8.72 13.51 4.69
CA LEU A 261 7.60 14.35 5.12
C LEU A 261 7.88 15.84 4.98
N PRO A 262 9.06 16.38 5.31
CA PRO A 262 9.35 17.79 5.06
C PRO A 262 9.15 18.18 3.60
N ARG A 263 9.65 17.35 2.67
CA ARG A 263 9.52 17.58 1.22
C ARG A 263 8.08 17.44 0.74
N GLY A 264 7.37 16.42 1.24
CA GLY A 264 5.97 16.19 0.91
C GLY A 264 5.04 17.29 1.40
N LEU A 265 5.29 17.82 2.60
CA LEU A 265 4.53 18.93 3.18
C LEU A 265 4.83 20.29 2.54
N SER A 266 6.04 20.48 2.01
CA SER A 266 6.41 21.69 1.26
C SER A 266 6.11 21.60 -0.24
N HIS A 267 5.51 20.51 -0.71
CA HIS A 267 5.32 20.22 -2.12
C HIS A 267 4.34 21.18 -2.80
N ALA A 268 4.54 21.51 -4.10
CA ALA A 268 3.68 22.44 -4.84
C ALA A 268 2.23 21.92 -4.99
N SER A 269 2.07 20.61 -5.27
CA SER A 269 0.76 19.94 -5.35
C SER A 269 0.08 19.80 -3.99
N ALA A 270 -1.12 20.36 -3.84
CA ALA A 270 -1.94 20.23 -2.63
C ALA A 270 -2.28 18.77 -2.29
N MET A 271 -2.48 17.91 -3.30
CA MET A 271 -2.77 16.49 -3.08
C MET A 271 -1.61 15.76 -2.38
N VAL A 272 -0.37 16.11 -2.74
CA VAL A 272 0.85 15.53 -2.16
C VAL A 272 1.02 16.01 -0.72
N ARG A 273 0.81 17.31 -0.46
CA ARG A 273 0.81 17.86 0.91
C ARG A 273 -0.22 17.17 1.79
N THR A 274 -1.45 17.02 1.31
CA THR A 274 -2.53 16.35 2.04
C THR A 274 -2.18 14.89 2.32
N ALA A 275 -1.67 14.15 1.33
CA ALA A 275 -1.26 12.75 1.53
C ALA A 275 -0.15 12.62 2.59
N SER A 276 0.84 13.51 2.54
CA SER A 276 1.94 13.57 3.52
C SER A 276 1.42 13.86 4.92
N LEU A 277 0.51 14.82 5.05
CA LEU A 277 -0.12 15.17 6.32
C LEU A 277 -0.92 14.01 6.91
N THR A 278 -1.69 13.31 6.08
CA THR A 278 -2.51 12.17 6.54
C THR A 278 -1.68 10.99 7.05
N CYS A 279 -0.38 10.92 6.71
CA CYS A 279 0.50 9.89 7.27
C CYS A 279 0.52 9.97 8.80
N PHE A 280 0.57 11.17 9.39
CA PHE A 280 0.61 11.33 10.85
C PHE A 280 -0.54 10.65 11.58
N ALA A 281 -1.71 10.51 10.94
CA ALA A 281 -2.85 9.80 11.52
C ALA A 281 -2.58 8.29 11.73
N GLY A 282 -1.60 7.73 11.04
CA GLY A 282 -1.15 6.34 11.20
C GLY A 282 -0.15 6.13 12.35
N MET A 283 0.30 7.19 13.01
CA MET A 283 1.26 7.11 14.12
C MET A 283 0.56 6.68 15.40
N THR A 284 1.03 5.59 16.02
CA THR A 284 0.51 5.13 17.32
C THR A 284 1.09 5.96 18.47
N SER A 285 0.37 5.97 19.60
CA SER A 285 0.81 6.65 20.83
C SER A 285 2.20 6.19 21.26
N ASP A 286 2.45 4.87 21.26
CA ASP A 286 3.72 4.30 21.70
C ASP A 286 4.90 4.77 20.84
N VAL A 287 4.71 4.83 19.52
CA VAL A 287 5.73 5.36 18.63
C VAL A 287 5.90 6.86 18.82
N PHE A 288 4.82 7.63 18.94
CA PHE A 288 4.90 9.07 19.14
C PHE A 288 5.72 9.40 20.40
N PHE A 289 5.42 8.76 21.54
CA PHE A 289 6.15 9.01 22.80
C PHE A 289 7.58 8.45 22.80
N SER A 290 7.90 7.50 21.92
CA SER A 290 9.26 7.00 21.72
C SER A 290 10.13 7.92 20.85
N LEU A 291 9.52 8.89 20.13
CA LEU A 291 10.27 9.85 19.32
C LEU A 291 10.99 10.90 20.18
N PRO A 292 12.18 11.37 19.73
CA PRO A 292 12.84 12.55 20.29
C PRO A 292 11.91 13.77 20.36
N VAL A 293 12.11 14.63 21.36
CA VAL A 293 11.25 15.82 21.62
C VAL A 293 11.11 16.70 20.39
N ASN A 294 12.22 17.02 19.71
CA ASN A 294 12.21 17.84 18.49
C ASN A 294 11.34 17.24 17.37
N LYS A 295 11.29 15.90 17.25
CA LYS A 295 10.44 15.22 16.27
C LYS A 295 8.97 15.26 16.66
N ARG A 296 8.64 15.10 17.95
CA ARG A 296 7.27 15.26 18.47
C ARG A 296 6.74 16.67 18.26
N ASP A 297 7.57 17.68 18.51
CA ASP A 297 7.24 19.09 18.28
C ASP A 297 7.01 19.36 16.79
N TYR A 298 7.84 18.79 15.92
CA TYR A 298 7.66 18.87 14.47
C TYR A 298 6.34 18.26 14.00
N VAL A 299 5.99 17.05 14.47
CA VAL A 299 4.71 16.39 14.14
C VAL A 299 3.53 17.25 14.60
N THR A 300 3.60 17.76 15.83
CA THR A 300 2.52 18.57 16.42
C THR A 300 2.35 19.90 15.69
N SER A 301 3.45 20.64 15.47
CA SER A 301 3.41 21.91 14.74
C SER A 301 2.95 21.73 13.30
N SER A 302 3.46 20.73 12.58
CA SER A 302 3.05 20.44 11.20
C SER A 302 1.56 20.10 11.09
N SER A 303 1.03 19.34 12.06
CA SER A 303 -0.40 18.99 12.12
C SER A 303 -1.28 20.22 12.37
N VAL A 304 -0.88 21.11 13.29
CA VAL A 304 -1.63 22.32 13.63
C VAL A 304 -1.57 23.36 12.51
N SER A 305 -0.38 23.62 11.96
CA SER A 305 -0.17 24.64 10.92
C SER A 305 -1.00 24.34 9.65
N LEU A 306 -1.14 23.07 9.26
CA LEU A 306 -1.93 22.70 8.08
C LEU A 306 -3.42 22.51 8.35
N LEU A 307 -3.86 22.16 9.56
CA LEU A 307 -5.28 22.24 9.93
C LEU A 307 -5.80 23.67 9.74
N PHE A 308 -5.01 24.67 10.10
CA PHE A 308 -5.32 26.08 9.83
C PHE A 308 -5.39 26.41 8.33
N VAL A 309 -4.48 25.88 7.51
CA VAL A 309 -4.48 26.09 6.05
C VAL A 309 -5.68 25.40 5.37
N CYS A 310 -6.05 24.19 5.80
CA CYS A 310 -7.23 23.49 5.30
C CYS A 310 -8.54 24.20 5.65
N PHE A 311 -8.63 24.85 6.82
CA PHE A 311 -9.79 25.67 7.21
C PHE A 311 -9.91 26.97 6.39
N ILE A 312 -8.81 27.54 5.91
CA ILE A 312 -8.81 28.79 5.12
C ILE A 312 -9.01 28.51 3.61
N MET A 313 -8.64 27.31 3.13
CA MET A 313 -8.73 26.94 1.71
C MET A 313 -10.07 26.34 1.26
N PHE A 314 -11.04 26.13 2.17
CA PHE A 314 -12.41 25.76 1.83
C PHE A 314 -13.37 26.93 2.16
N PRO A 315 -13.70 27.81 1.19
CA PRO A 315 -14.94 28.58 1.22
C PRO A 315 -16.15 27.71 0.83
#